data_AF-A0A1W2DC78-F1
#
_entry.id   AF-A0A1W2DC78-F1
#
_cell.length_a   1.000
_cell.length_b   1.000
_cell.length_c   1.000
_cell.angle_alpha   90.00
_cell.angle_beta   90.00
_cell.angle_gamma   90.00
#
_symmetry.space_group_name_H-M   'P 1'
#
loop_
_entity.id
_entity.type
_entity.pdbx_description
1 polymer ?
#
loop_
_entity_poly.entity_id
_entity_poly.type
_entity_poly.pdbx_seq_one_letter_code
_entity_poly.pdbx_strand_id
1 'polypeptide(L)'
;MTAPGSYLSSCRIAAGVGVARIGDKAVVLDVRHDRYTMWSGSCASALLDLRCGKPCPLSPDDCRTLERNGLLTKGERDAGPWLTATDIRTPTASAVEGPEAGRLRPLHLVASVWSCIRARMDLRAAPLHQVLIDMPAASRGRTTRDLVTHARAFDRARRWAPVRPRCLPDALAYVRMARREGFAVDLVFGVKLHPFEAHCWVQSGSLVLTDPLDKVRRFEGILAL
;
A
#
# COMPACT_ATOMS: atom_id res chain seq x y z
N MET A 1 -7.63 20.66 39.43
CA MET A 1 -8.40 19.41 39.21
C MET A 1 -8.99 19.47 37.83
N THR A 2 -8.23 19.03 36.84
CA THR A 2 -8.63 19.00 35.42
C THR A 2 -9.40 17.71 35.18
N ALA A 3 -10.61 17.81 34.62
CA ALA A 3 -11.50 16.67 34.41
C ALA A 3 -10.83 15.58 33.54
N PRO A 4 -10.99 14.28 33.85
CA PRO A 4 -10.40 13.18 33.09
C PRO A 4 -11.10 12.89 31.73
N GLY A 5 -12.03 13.75 31.29
CA GLY A 5 -12.89 13.50 30.14
C GLY A 5 -12.41 14.01 28.77
N SER A 6 -11.28 14.73 28.69
CA SER A 6 -10.85 15.41 27.45
C SER A 6 -9.61 14.82 26.75
N TYR A 7 -9.00 13.76 27.31
CA TYR A 7 -7.72 13.22 26.82
C TYR A 7 -7.85 12.19 25.67
N LEU A 8 -9.06 11.70 25.37
CA LEU A 8 -9.27 10.57 24.45
C LEU A 8 -9.78 10.97 23.05
N SER A 9 -10.08 12.25 22.81
CA SER A 9 -10.78 12.69 21.59
C SER A 9 -9.87 12.94 20.37
N SER A 10 -8.58 12.63 20.43
CA SER A 10 -7.63 13.01 19.36
C SER A 10 -6.54 11.99 19.01
N CYS A 11 -6.62 10.74 19.50
CA CYS A 11 -5.69 9.70 19.06
C CYS A 11 -6.07 9.16 17.69
N ARG A 12 -5.09 9.01 16.80
CA ARG A 12 -5.26 8.46 15.45
C ARG A 12 -4.11 7.52 15.11
N ILE A 13 -4.33 6.63 14.15
CA ILE A 13 -3.26 5.82 13.57
C ILE A 13 -2.22 6.77 12.95
N ALA A 14 -0.94 6.53 13.24
CA ALA A 14 0.14 7.37 12.74
C ALA A 14 0.28 7.27 11.21
N ALA A 15 0.76 8.32 10.56
CA ALA A 15 1.05 8.30 9.12
C ALA A 15 2.06 7.19 8.77
N GLY A 16 1.84 6.52 7.64
CA GLY A 16 2.65 5.35 7.25
C GLY A 16 2.35 4.07 8.04
N VAL A 17 1.35 4.08 8.92
CA VAL A 17 0.88 2.88 9.62
C VAL A 17 -0.44 2.41 9.02
N GLY A 18 -0.45 1.17 8.54
CA GLY A 18 -1.62 0.48 8.02
C GLY A 18 -2.13 -0.59 8.99
N VAL A 19 -3.44 -0.81 9.03
CA VAL A 19 -4.08 -1.81 9.91
C VAL A 19 -5.04 -2.69 9.12
N ALA A 20 -4.79 -3.99 9.10
CA ALA A 20 -5.64 -5.01 8.48
C ALA A 20 -6.33 -5.85 9.55
N ARG A 21 -7.59 -6.24 9.30
CA ARG A 21 -8.33 -7.17 10.16
C ARG A 21 -8.15 -8.57 9.62
N ILE A 22 -7.68 -9.50 10.46
CA ILE A 22 -7.69 -10.92 10.12
C ILE A 22 -8.26 -11.68 11.32
N GLY A 23 -9.53 -12.08 11.21
CA GLY A 23 -10.29 -12.59 12.34
C GLY A 23 -10.47 -11.52 13.43
N ASP A 24 -10.09 -11.87 14.65
CA ASP A 24 -10.06 -11.00 15.83
C ASP A 24 -8.73 -10.25 16.03
N LYS A 25 -7.75 -10.50 15.14
CA LYS A 25 -6.41 -9.90 15.23
C LYS A 25 -6.28 -8.67 14.34
N ALA A 26 -5.47 -7.73 14.81
CA ALA A 26 -5.03 -6.58 14.03
C ALA A 26 -3.60 -6.84 13.56
N VAL A 27 -3.41 -6.93 12.23
CA VAL A 27 -2.08 -6.90 11.64
C VAL A 27 -1.75 -5.47 11.28
N VAL A 28 -0.57 -5.02 11.69
CA VAL A 28 -0.13 -3.63 11.53
C VAL A 28 1.14 -3.63 10.69
N LEU A 29 1.13 -2.80 9.64
CA LEU A 29 2.31 -2.47 8.84
C LEU A 29 2.77 -1.08 9.27
N ASP A 30 4.01 -0.97 9.71
CA ASP A 30 4.68 0.32 9.93
C ASP A 30 5.78 0.50 8.88
N VAL A 31 5.48 1.24 7.81
CA VAL A 31 6.42 1.46 6.70
C VAL A 31 7.60 2.34 7.06
N ARG A 32 7.54 3.06 8.18
CA ARG A 32 8.65 3.90 8.67
C ARG A 32 9.78 3.05 9.26
N HIS A 33 9.44 1.85 9.73
CA HIS A 33 10.35 0.91 10.36
C HIS A 33 10.37 -0.46 9.66
N ASP A 34 9.83 -0.55 8.44
CA ASP A 34 9.79 -1.76 7.59
C ASP A 34 9.35 -3.04 8.30
N ARG A 35 8.35 -2.93 9.19
CA ARG A 35 7.94 -4.03 10.07
C ARG A 35 6.45 -4.32 10.05
N TYR A 36 6.14 -5.60 10.23
CA TYR A 36 4.79 -6.09 10.52
C TYR A 36 4.70 -6.53 11.97
N THR A 37 3.64 -6.13 12.65
CA THR A 37 3.33 -6.59 14.01
C THR A 37 1.90 -7.12 14.07
N MET A 38 1.65 -8.08 14.95
CA MET A 38 0.33 -8.64 15.17
C MET A 38 -0.11 -8.33 16.59
N TRP A 39 -1.33 -7.83 16.72
CA TRP A 39 -1.95 -7.45 17.97
C TRP A 39 -3.21 -8.27 18.20
N SER A 40 -3.50 -8.56 19.47
CA SER A 40 -4.72 -9.24 19.93
C SER A 40 -5.34 -8.51 21.13
N GLY A 41 -6.57 -8.87 21.51
CA GLY A 41 -7.24 -8.32 22.69
C GLY A 41 -7.69 -6.85 22.54
N SER A 42 -7.55 -6.08 23.63
CA SER A 42 -7.99 -4.68 23.71
C SER A 42 -7.25 -3.78 22.71
N CYS A 43 -5.93 -3.91 22.61
CA CYS A 43 -5.12 -3.17 21.64
C CYS A 43 -5.53 -3.44 20.19
N ALA A 44 -5.84 -4.70 19.84
CA ALA A 44 -6.32 -5.04 18.50
C ALA A 44 -7.68 -4.38 18.23
N SER A 45 -8.62 -4.51 19.17
CA SER A 45 -9.95 -3.91 19.05
C SER A 45 -9.86 -2.40 18.82
N ALA A 46 -8.98 -1.74 19.57
CA ALA A 46 -8.78 -0.31 19.43
C ALA A 46 -8.17 0.11 18.09
N LEU A 47 -7.19 -0.63 17.58
CA LEU A 47 -6.62 -0.39 16.24
C LEU A 47 -7.67 -0.57 15.14
N LEU A 48 -8.53 -1.58 15.27
CA LEU A 48 -9.61 -1.86 14.31
C LEU A 48 -10.70 -0.78 14.33
N ASP A 49 -11.06 -0.26 15.50
CA ASP A 49 -12.01 0.85 15.64
C ASP A 49 -11.45 2.15 15.07
N LEU A 50 -10.20 2.48 15.42
CA LEU A 50 -9.51 3.66 14.90
C LEU A 50 -9.37 3.62 13.38
N ARG A 51 -9.08 2.44 12.80
CA ARG A 51 -9.08 2.24 11.35
C ARG A 51 -10.43 2.59 10.72
N CYS A 52 -11.54 2.24 11.37
CA CYS A 52 -12.88 2.55 10.89
C CYS A 52 -13.32 4.00 11.20
N GLY A 53 -12.42 4.85 11.72
CA GLY A 53 -12.73 6.22 12.12
C GLY A 53 -13.66 6.32 13.34
N LYS A 54 -13.85 5.23 14.08
CA LYS A 54 -14.68 5.22 15.27
C LYS A 54 -13.90 5.79 16.46
N PRO A 55 -14.54 6.58 17.33
CA PRO A 55 -13.96 6.93 18.63
C PRO A 55 -13.86 5.64 19.45
N CYS A 56 -12.65 5.10 19.59
CA CYS A 56 -12.46 3.95 20.46
C CYS A 56 -12.26 4.45 21.90
N PRO A 57 -12.99 3.92 22.90
CA PRO A 57 -12.67 4.15 24.30
C PRO A 57 -11.40 3.35 24.64
N LEU A 58 -10.25 3.85 24.20
CA LEU A 58 -8.95 3.33 24.57
C LEU A 58 -8.80 3.42 26.09
N SER A 59 -8.46 2.32 26.73
CA SER A 59 -7.96 2.40 28.10
C SER A 59 -6.68 3.25 28.10
N PRO A 60 -6.39 4.01 29.17
CA PRO A 60 -5.14 4.78 29.25
C PRO A 60 -3.88 3.91 29.06
N ASP A 61 -3.93 2.63 29.44
CA ASP A 61 -2.84 1.67 29.28
C ASP A 61 -2.66 1.19 27.84
N ASP A 62 -3.75 0.86 27.14
CA ASP A 62 -3.70 0.50 25.71
C ASP A 62 -3.19 1.68 24.88
N CYS A 63 -3.68 2.89 25.18
CA CYS A 63 -3.24 4.11 24.52
C CYS A 63 -1.73 4.32 24.66
N ARG A 64 -1.21 4.24 25.91
CA ARG A 64 0.24 4.32 26.18
C ARG A 64 1.02 3.23 25.47
N THR A 65 0.48 2.01 25.42
CA THR A 65 1.12 0.88 24.75
C THR A 65 1.27 1.12 23.26
N LEU A 66 0.20 1.53 22.59
CA LEU A 66 0.19 1.79 21.16
C LEU A 66 1.03 3.05 20.79
N GLU A 67 1.00 4.09 21.64
CA GLU A 67 1.87 5.28 21.50
C GLU A 67 3.36 4.93 21.63
N ARG A 68 3.73 4.13 22.63
CA ARG A 68 5.13 3.66 22.82
C ARG A 68 5.64 2.84 21.64
N ASN A 69 4.74 2.15 20.95
CA ASN A 69 5.07 1.40 19.73
C ASN A 69 5.03 2.27 18.46
N GLY A 70 4.75 3.57 18.60
CA GLY A 70 4.67 4.53 17.49
C GLY A 70 3.45 4.35 16.59
N LEU A 71 2.45 3.57 17.02
CA LEU A 71 1.28 3.25 16.18
C LEU A 71 0.23 4.35 16.22
N LEU A 72 0.21 5.15 17.29
CA LEU A 72 -0.69 6.28 17.46
C LEU A 72 0.07 7.61 17.46
N THR A 73 -0.61 8.65 16.99
CA THR A 73 -0.17 10.04 17.10
C THR A 73 -1.28 10.91 17.69
N LYS A 74 -0.88 12.01 18.35
CA LYS A 74 -1.77 13.07 18.85
C LYS A 74 -1.63 14.28 17.95
N GLY A 75 -2.73 14.81 17.44
CA GLY A 75 -2.72 16.07 16.70
C GLY A 75 -3.60 16.09 15.44
N GLU A 76 -3.48 17.17 14.68
CA GLU A 76 -4.16 17.35 13.40
C GLU A 76 -3.65 16.36 12.34
N ARG A 77 -4.46 16.17 11.29
CA ARG A 77 -4.28 15.13 10.28
C ARG A 77 -3.09 15.45 9.37
N ASP A 78 -1.88 15.09 9.75
CA ASP A 78 -0.80 14.94 8.77
C ASP A 78 -0.99 13.59 8.06
N ALA A 79 -1.87 13.58 7.06
CA ALA A 79 -2.31 12.35 6.39
C ALA A 79 -1.23 11.74 5.49
N GLY A 80 -0.17 12.49 5.16
CA GLY A 80 0.77 12.12 4.11
C GLY A 80 0.06 11.72 2.80
N PRO A 81 0.73 10.96 1.92
CA PRO A 81 0.10 10.39 0.72
C PRO A 81 -0.69 9.10 1.01
N TRP A 82 -0.90 8.74 2.27
CA TRP A 82 -1.34 7.40 2.66
C TRP A 82 -2.87 7.24 2.56
N LEU A 83 -3.29 6.14 1.95
CA LEU A 83 -4.65 5.63 1.95
C LEU A 83 -4.75 4.48 2.96
N THR A 84 -5.83 4.47 3.73
CA THR A 84 -6.07 3.43 4.74
C THR A 84 -6.77 2.23 4.11
N ALA A 85 -6.76 1.08 4.79
CA ALA A 85 -7.42 -0.13 4.31
C ALA A 85 -8.89 0.06 3.90
N THR A 86 -9.61 0.98 4.54
CA THR A 86 -11.01 1.30 4.22
C THR A 86 -11.18 2.11 2.93
N ASP A 87 -10.13 2.80 2.49
CA ASP A 87 -10.13 3.59 1.24
C ASP A 87 -9.77 2.72 0.02
N ILE A 88 -9.14 1.56 0.25
CA ILE A 88 -8.73 0.62 -0.79
C ILE A 88 -9.97 -0.10 -1.32
N ARG A 89 -10.28 0.09 -2.61
CA ARG A 89 -11.41 -0.58 -3.24
C ARG A 89 -11.14 -2.07 -3.40
N THR A 90 -12.17 -2.89 -3.22
CA THR A 90 -12.09 -4.33 -3.44
C THR A 90 -11.78 -4.64 -4.91
N PRO A 91 -10.75 -5.46 -5.20
CA PRO A 91 -10.43 -5.91 -6.55
C PRO A 91 -11.56 -6.72 -7.21
N THR A 92 -11.93 -6.34 -8.43
CA THR A 92 -12.95 -7.04 -9.23
C THR A 92 -12.43 -7.57 -10.57
N ALA A 93 -11.29 -7.06 -11.06
CA ALA A 93 -10.68 -7.47 -12.32
C ALA A 93 -9.16 -7.32 -12.27
N SER A 94 -8.46 -8.02 -13.18
CA SER A 94 -7.02 -7.85 -13.40
C SER A 94 -6.67 -7.58 -14.86
N ALA A 95 -5.79 -6.61 -15.09
CA ALA A 95 -5.28 -6.28 -16.41
C ALA A 95 -4.43 -7.41 -17.00
N VAL A 96 -3.73 -8.21 -16.18
CA VAL A 96 -2.78 -9.23 -16.65
C VAL A 96 -3.43 -10.57 -17.03
N GLU A 97 -4.72 -10.75 -16.79
CA GLU A 97 -5.47 -11.98 -17.08
C GLU A 97 -6.05 -12.03 -18.50
N GLY A 98 -5.87 -10.98 -19.30
CA GLY A 98 -6.36 -10.93 -20.68
C GLY A 98 -5.27 -11.15 -21.74
N PRO A 99 -5.62 -11.00 -23.03
CA PRO A 99 -4.68 -11.22 -24.12
C PRO A 99 -3.45 -10.31 -23.99
N GLU A 100 -2.29 -10.83 -24.37
CA GLU A 100 -1.03 -10.06 -24.31
C GLU A 100 -1.18 -8.72 -25.04
N ALA A 101 -0.45 -7.72 -24.54
CA ALA A 101 -0.34 -6.46 -25.26
C ALA A 101 0.19 -6.71 -26.68
N GLY A 102 -0.29 -5.89 -27.62
CA GLY A 102 0.21 -5.84 -28.99
C GLY A 102 1.70 -5.44 -29.06
N ARG A 103 2.13 -4.89 -30.20
CA ARG A 103 3.54 -4.59 -30.44
C ARG A 103 4.14 -3.67 -29.35
N LEU A 104 5.17 -4.15 -28.67
CA LEU A 104 5.93 -3.33 -27.72
C LEU A 104 6.74 -2.27 -28.44
N ARG A 105 6.60 -1.01 -28.03
CA ARG A 105 7.42 0.08 -28.52
C ARG A 105 8.82 0.01 -27.88
N PRO A 106 9.93 0.15 -28.63
CA PRO A 106 11.28 0.06 -28.07
C PRO A 106 11.53 1.00 -26.89
N LEU A 107 11.06 2.25 -26.98
CA LEU A 107 11.19 3.22 -25.89
C LEU A 107 10.47 2.78 -24.62
N HIS A 108 9.29 2.17 -24.74
CA HIS A 108 8.54 1.66 -23.59
C HIS A 108 9.23 0.46 -22.94
N LEU A 109 9.82 -0.43 -23.76
CA LEU A 109 10.63 -1.55 -23.28
C LEU A 109 11.82 -1.06 -22.45
N VAL A 110 12.62 -0.15 -23.02
CA VAL A 110 13.80 0.42 -22.34
C VAL A 110 13.39 1.13 -21.06
N ALA A 111 12.33 1.96 -21.09
CA ALA A 111 11.83 2.66 -19.91
C ALA A 111 11.36 1.70 -18.80
N SER A 112 10.68 0.60 -19.18
CA SER A 112 10.20 -0.41 -18.23
C SER A 112 11.36 -1.17 -17.57
N VAL A 113 12.34 -1.62 -18.36
CA VAL A 113 13.54 -2.30 -17.87
C VAL A 113 14.35 -1.39 -16.96
N TRP A 114 14.58 -0.14 -17.38
CA TRP A 114 15.28 0.86 -16.57
C TRP A 114 14.54 1.12 -15.24
N SER A 115 13.22 1.23 -15.28
CA SER A 115 12.41 1.44 -14.08
C SER A 115 12.52 0.27 -13.10
N CYS A 116 12.59 -0.98 -13.59
CA CYS A 116 12.81 -2.17 -12.76
C CYS A 116 14.18 -2.15 -12.09
N ILE A 117 15.24 -1.80 -12.83
CA ILE A 117 16.61 -1.69 -12.29
C ILE A 117 16.67 -0.58 -11.24
N ARG A 118 16.13 0.61 -11.56
CA ARG A 118 16.14 1.75 -10.64
C ARG A 118 15.36 1.45 -9.35
N ALA A 119 14.18 0.85 -9.44
CA ALA A 119 13.41 0.46 -8.25
C ALA A 119 14.19 -0.48 -7.33
N ARG A 120 15.01 -1.37 -7.88
CA ARG A 120 15.90 -2.25 -7.10
C ARG A 120 17.02 -1.48 -6.41
N MET A 121 17.63 -0.55 -7.13
CA MET A 121 18.72 0.27 -6.59
C MET A 121 18.23 1.15 -5.47
N ASP A 122 17.09 1.82 -5.66
CA ASP A 122 16.50 2.71 -4.65
C ASP A 122 16.17 1.95 -3.36
N LEU A 123 15.54 0.78 -3.46
CA LEU A 123 15.21 -0.08 -2.30
C LEU A 123 16.45 -0.70 -1.62
N ARG A 124 17.63 -0.65 -2.25
CA ARG A 124 18.90 -1.04 -1.62
C ARG A 124 19.62 0.14 -0.98
N ALA A 125 19.38 1.34 -1.47
CA ALA A 125 20.09 2.55 -1.07
C ALA A 125 19.34 3.37 -0.01
N ALA A 126 18.02 3.21 0.09
CA ALA A 126 17.16 4.00 0.97
C ALA A 126 16.11 3.14 1.68
N PRO A 127 15.66 3.55 2.88
CA PRO A 127 14.56 2.88 3.59
C PRO A 127 13.26 2.97 2.79
N LEU A 128 12.36 1.99 2.95
CA LEU A 128 11.13 1.90 2.17
C LEU A 128 10.30 3.18 2.27
N HIS A 129 10.11 3.71 3.47
CA HIS A 129 9.39 4.97 3.69
C HIS A 129 9.87 6.09 2.77
N GLN A 130 11.19 6.31 2.66
CA GLN A 130 11.74 7.35 1.81
C GLN A 130 11.42 7.10 0.33
N VAL A 131 11.61 5.85 -0.11
CA VAL A 131 11.33 5.41 -1.48
C VAL A 131 9.85 5.61 -1.87
N LEU A 132 8.95 5.45 -0.89
CA LEU A 132 7.51 5.60 -1.03
C LEU A 132 7.05 7.06 -1.06
N ILE A 133 7.56 7.91 -0.17
CA ILE A 133 7.19 9.34 -0.15
C ILE A 133 7.77 10.13 -1.33
N ASP A 134 8.93 9.71 -1.86
CA ASP A 134 9.57 10.32 -3.04
C ASP A 134 8.93 9.88 -4.37
N MET A 135 7.91 9.01 -4.31
CA MET A 135 7.19 8.56 -5.49
C MET A 135 6.40 9.73 -6.10
N PRO A 136 6.29 9.82 -7.45
CA PRO A 136 5.38 10.77 -8.08
C PRO A 136 3.98 10.69 -7.46
N ALA A 137 3.35 11.84 -7.25
CA ALA A 137 2.00 11.90 -6.71
C ALA A 137 1.01 11.20 -7.65
N ALA A 138 -0.02 10.57 -7.07
CA ALA A 138 -1.10 10.00 -7.85
C ALA A 138 -1.81 11.10 -8.65
N SER A 139 -2.05 10.87 -9.94
CA SER A 139 -2.93 11.72 -10.73
C SER A 139 -4.34 11.63 -10.18
N ARG A 140 -5.01 12.78 -10.02
CA ARG A 140 -6.43 12.86 -9.59
C ARG A 140 -7.40 12.92 -10.77
N GLY A 141 -6.90 12.87 -12.00
CA GLY A 141 -7.69 12.98 -13.23
C GLY A 141 -8.31 11.65 -13.66
N ARG A 142 -9.40 11.72 -14.44
CA ARG A 142 -9.96 10.56 -15.14
C ARG A 142 -8.93 10.07 -16.16
N THR A 143 -8.51 8.83 -16.03
CA THR A 143 -7.59 8.19 -16.97
C THR A 143 -8.29 8.05 -18.33
N THR A 144 -7.85 8.83 -19.33
CA THR A 144 -8.37 8.80 -20.71
C THR A 144 -7.60 7.82 -21.61
N ARG A 145 -6.39 7.44 -21.20
CA ARG A 145 -5.53 6.49 -21.90
C ARG A 145 -5.80 5.06 -21.45
N ASP A 146 -5.58 4.09 -22.34
CA ASP A 146 -5.79 2.67 -22.04
C ASP A 146 -4.75 2.13 -21.04
N LEU A 147 -5.12 2.17 -19.76
CA LEU A 147 -4.32 1.68 -18.64
C LEU A 147 -4.09 0.16 -18.68
N VAL A 148 -5.05 -0.61 -19.22
CA VAL A 148 -4.92 -2.06 -19.34
C VAL A 148 -3.82 -2.40 -20.34
N THR A 149 -3.81 -1.75 -21.50
CA THR A 149 -2.73 -1.91 -22.49
C THR A 149 -1.38 -1.48 -21.93
N HIS A 150 -1.34 -0.38 -21.15
CA HIS A 150 -0.11 0.08 -20.50
C HIS A 150 0.44 -0.95 -19.49
N ALA A 151 -0.42 -1.46 -18.60
CA ALA A 151 -0.08 -2.50 -17.63
C ALA A 151 0.47 -3.76 -18.30
N ARG A 152 -0.20 -4.24 -19.35
CA ARG A 152 0.24 -5.42 -20.11
C ARG A 152 1.55 -5.18 -20.86
N ALA A 153 1.74 -3.98 -21.41
CA ALA A 153 2.99 -3.62 -22.07
C ALA A 153 4.16 -3.63 -21.06
N PHE A 154 3.92 -3.15 -19.84
CA PHE A 154 4.91 -3.24 -18.77
C PHE A 154 5.16 -4.69 -18.33
N ASP A 155 4.11 -5.50 -18.12
CA ASP A 155 4.27 -6.92 -17.73
C ASP A 155 5.08 -7.71 -18.77
N ARG A 156 4.89 -7.43 -20.06
CA ARG A 156 5.69 -8.05 -21.12
C ARG A 156 7.12 -7.51 -21.13
N ALA A 157 7.32 -6.20 -20.95
CA ALA A 157 8.63 -5.56 -20.96
C ALA A 157 9.52 -5.95 -19.77
N ARG A 158 8.95 -6.08 -18.56
CA ARG A 158 9.72 -6.43 -17.35
C ARG A 158 10.38 -7.81 -17.44
N ARG A 159 9.89 -8.72 -18.30
CA ARG A 159 10.50 -10.05 -18.55
C ARG A 159 11.91 -9.95 -19.14
N TRP A 160 12.25 -8.80 -19.73
CA TRP A 160 13.58 -8.51 -20.28
C TRP A 160 14.51 -7.84 -19.27
N ALA A 161 14.02 -7.49 -18.08
CA ALA A 161 14.85 -6.86 -17.07
C ALA A 161 15.83 -7.90 -16.48
N PRO A 162 17.13 -7.60 -16.35
CA PRO A 162 18.13 -8.53 -15.81
C PRO A 162 18.08 -8.61 -14.27
N VAL A 163 16.87 -8.60 -13.69
CA VAL A 163 16.62 -8.66 -12.26
C VAL A 163 15.51 -9.67 -11.99
N ARG A 164 15.71 -10.57 -11.02
CA ARG A 164 14.71 -11.61 -10.68
C ARG A 164 13.41 -10.96 -10.20
N PRO A 165 12.22 -11.25 -10.77
CA PRO A 165 10.96 -10.62 -10.36
C PRO A 165 10.70 -10.69 -8.85
N ARG A 166 10.25 -9.57 -8.27
CA ARG A 166 9.85 -9.46 -6.87
C ARG A 166 8.73 -8.44 -6.75
N CYS A 167 7.73 -8.74 -5.93
CA CYS A 167 6.52 -7.94 -5.80
C CYS A 167 6.80 -6.44 -5.62
N LEU A 168 7.56 -6.06 -4.59
CA LEU A 168 7.77 -4.66 -4.24
C LEU A 168 8.56 -3.85 -5.27
N PRO A 169 9.77 -4.27 -5.72
CA PRO A 169 10.47 -3.54 -6.76
C PRO A 169 9.69 -3.44 -8.08
N ASP A 170 8.99 -4.51 -8.47
CA ASP A 170 8.29 -4.54 -9.76
C ASP A 170 7.01 -3.67 -9.71
N ALA A 171 6.26 -3.72 -8.61
CA ALA A 171 5.13 -2.83 -8.38
C ALA A 171 5.57 -1.37 -8.28
N LEU A 172 6.68 -1.08 -7.58
CA LEU A 172 7.27 0.25 -7.48
C LEU A 172 7.71 0.81 -8.84
N ALA A 173 8.34 -0.03 -9.67
CA ALA A 173 8.73 0.34 -11.02
C ALA A 173 7.51 0.73 -11.86
N TYR A 174 6.45 -0.08 -11.80
CA TYR A 174 5.23 0.16 -12.56
C TYR A 174 4.49 1.42 -12.11
N VAL A 175 4.20 1.56 -10.80
CA VAL A 175 3.46 2.71 -10.27
C VAL A 175 4.17 4.03 -10.58
N ARG A 176 5.51 4.07 -10.50
CA ARG A 176 6.29 5.27 -10.86
C ARG A 176 6.19 5.61 -12.33
N MET A 177 6.28 4.60 -13.19
CA MET A 177 6.13 4.79 -14.64
C MET A 177 4.74 5.30 -14.98
N ALA A 178 3.70 4.63 -14.47
CA ALA A 178 2.31 4.98 -14.69
C ALA A 178 1.98 6.39 -14.17
N ARG A 179 2.42 6.76 -12.96
CA ARG A 179 2.16 8.10 -12.41
C ARG A 179 2.89 9.22 -13.14
N ARG A 180 4.14 9.00 -13.60
CA ARG A 180 4.85 9.96 -14.47
C ARG A 180 4.12 10.20 -15.78
N GLU A 181 3.45 9.17 -16.27
CA GLU A 181 2.58 9.26 -17.43
C GLU A 181 1.18 9.79 -17.10
N GLY A 182 0.88 10.17 -15.86
CA GLY A 182 -0.38 10.81 -15.47
C GLY A 182 -1.53 9.85 -15.18
N PHE A 183 -1.26 8.55 -15.02
CA PHE A 183 -2.27 7.57 -14.62
C PHE A 183 -2.61 7.67 -13.13
N ALA A 184 -3.89 7.50 -12.80
CA ALA A 184 -4.39 7.44 -11.43
C ALA A 184 -4.30 6.00 -10.92
N VAL A 185 -3.16 5.66 -10.31
CA VAL A 185 -2.86 4.32 -9.81
C VAL A 185 -2.31 4.38 -8.40
N ASP A 186 -2.66 3.40 -7.57
CA ASP A 186 -2.26 3.26 -6.18
C ASP A 186 -1.33 2.05 -6.02
N LEU A 187 -0.29 2.18 -5.21
CA LEU A 187 0.50 1.06 -4.74
C LEU A 187 -0.16 0.52 -3.47
N VAL A 188 -0.69 -0.70 -3.53
CA VAL A 188 -1.40 -1.34 -2.44
C VAL A 188 -0.53 -2.39 -1.77
N PHE A 189 -0.47 -2.35 -0.44
CA PHE A 189 0.09 -3.40 0.40
C PHE A 189 -1.04 -4.25 0.97
N GLY A 190 -0.81 -5.55 1.04
CA GLY A 190 -1.73 -6.48 1.67
C GLY A 190 -1.03 -7.64 2.37
N VAL A 191 -1.78 -8.31 3.24
CA VAL A 191 -1.25 -9.36 4.10
C VAL A 191 -2.24 -10.51 4.26
N LYS A 192 -1.72 -11.72 4.48
CA LYS A 192 -2.48 -12.90 4.91
C LYS A 192 -1.72 -13.62 6.03
N LEU A 193 -2.39 -14.48 6.82
CA LEU A 193 -1.78 -15.15 7.99
C LEU A 193 -1.45 -16.63 7.82
N HIS A 194 -2.03 -17.33 6.82
CA HIS A 194 -1.88 -18.79 6.70
C HIS A 194 -1.46 -19.21 5.29
N PRO A 195 -0.14 -19.41 5.03
CA PRO A 195 0.99 -18.92 5.84
C PRO A 195 1.06 -17.38 5.84
N PHE A 196 1.81 -16.80 6.78
CA PHE A 196 2.03 -15.35 6.79
C PHE A 196 2.75 -14.93 5.51
N GLU A 197 2.17 -13.99 4.78
CA GLU A 197 2.77 -13.43 3.58
C GLU A 197 2.36 -11.96 3.44
N ALA A 198 3.36 -11.11 3.21
CA ALA A 198 3.15 -9.73 2.78
C ALA A 198 3.32 -9.66 1.26
N HIS A 199 2.41 -8.96 0.60
CA HIS A 199 2.44 -8.74 -0.83
C HIS A 199 2.05 -7.30 -1.15
N CYS A 200 2.44 -6.83 -2.32
CA CYS A 200 2.00 -5.54 -2.82
C CYS A 200 1.75 -5.61 -4.32
N TRP A 201 0.81 -4.82 -4.79
CA TRP A 201 0.39 -4.76 -6.18
C TRP A 201 0.00 -3.33 -6.54
N VAL A 202 -0.14 -3.04 -7.82
CA VAL A 202 -0.64 -1.75 -8.29
C VAL A 202 -2.08 -1.89 -8.75
N GLN A 203 -2.92 -0.92 -8.40
CA GLN A 203 -4.35 -0.94 -8.66
C GLN A 203 -4.84 0.44 -9.10
N SER A 204 -5.89 0.48 -9.93
CA SER A 204 -6.66 1.69 -10.20
C SER A 204 -8.14 1.41 -9.96
N GLY A 205 -8.73 2.08 -8.99
CA GLY A 205 -10.10 1.77 -8.59
C GLY A 205 -10.18 0.31 -8.13
N SER A 206 -11.00 -0.54 -8.78
CA SER A 206 -11.10 -1.99 -8.51
C SER A 206 -10.30 -2.87 -9.50
N LEU A 207 -9.52 -2.27 -10.39
CA LEU A 207 -8.73 -2.96 -11.41
C LEU A 207 -7.28 -3.15 -10.94
N VAL A 208 -6.86 -4.41 -10.77
CA VAL A 208 -5.46 -4.77 -10.49
C VAL A 208 -4.64 -4.70 -11.78
N LEU A 209 -3.41 -4.20 -11.70
CA LEU A 209 -2.57 -3.93 -12.87
C LEU A 209 -1.34 -4.83 -12.96
N THR A 210 -0.84 -5.36 -11.84
CA THR A 210 0.44 -6.09 -11.80
C THR A 210 0.33 -7.58 -11.47
N ASP A 211 -0.83 -8.03 -11.00
CA ASP A 211 -1.00 -9.37 -10.44
C ASP A 211 -2.34 -10.00 -10.88
N PRO A 212 -2.42 -11.34 -10.95
CA PRO A 212 -3.69 -12.04 -11.13
C PRO A 212 -4.66 -11.72 -9.99
N LEU A 213 -5.94 -11.63 -10.32
CA LEU A 213 -7.01 -11.31 -9.39
C LEU A 213 -7.10 -12.36 -8.28
N ASP A 214 -7.00 -13.64 -8.63
CA ASP A 214 -7.05 -14.77 -7.69
C ASP A 214 -5.92 -14.77 -6.68
N LYS A 215 -4.77 -14.16 -7.03
CA LYS A 215 -3.66 -13.98 -6.10
C LYS A 215 -3.99 -12.85 -5.14
N VAL A 216 -4.37 -11.68 -5.66
CA VAL A 216 -4.63 -10.48 -4.85
C VAL A 216 -5.78 -10.70 -3.86
N ARG A 217 -6.85 -11.40 -4.26
CA ARG A 217 -8.01 -11.70 -3.40
C ARG A 217 -7.68 -12.50 -2.13
N ARG A 218 -6.49 -13.10 -2.05
CA ARG A 218 -6.03 -13.84 -0.87
C ARG A 218 -5.44 -12.93 0.22
N PHE A 219 -5.24 -11.65 -0.09
CA PHE A 219 -4.63 -10.67 0.80
C PHE A 219 -5.66 -9.66 1.27
N GLU A 220 -5.61 -9.31 2.55
CA GLU A 220 -6.33 -8.18 3.11
C GLU A 220 -5.50 -6.92 2.89
N GLY A 221 -6.08 -5.88 2.27
CA GLY A 221 -5.41 -4.59 2.07
C GLY A 221 -5.11 -3.94 3.43
N ILE A 222 -3.87 -3.48 3.61
CA ILE A 222 -3.41 -2.90 4.89
C ILE A 222 -3.10 -1.41 4.79
N LEU A 223 -2.52 -0.98 3.67
CA LEU A 223 -2.07 0.38 3.41
C LEU A 223 -1.97 0.58 1.89
N ALA A 224 -2.23 1.78 1.40
CA ALA A 224 -1.91 2.17 0.04
C ALA A 224 -1.41 3.62 -0.01
N LEU A 225 -0.90 4.04 -1.17
CA LEU A 225 -0.45 5.40 -1.46
C LEU A 225 -0.40 5.66 -2.95
#